data_AF-A0A6I4YQ91-F1
#
_entry.id   AF-A0A6I4YQ91-F1
#
_cell.length_a   1.000
_cell.length_b   1.000
_cell.length_c   1.000
_cell.angle_alpha   90.00
_cell.angle_beta   90.00
_cell.angle_gamma   90.00
#
_symmetry.space_group_name_H-M   'P 1'
#
loop_
_entity.id
_entity.type
_entity.pdbx_description
1 polymer ?
#
loop_
_entity_poly.entity_id
_entity_poly.type
_entity_poly.pdbx_seq_one_letter_code
_entity_poly.pdbx_strand_id
1 'polypeptide(L)'
;MPSPSNSPYLNQSVAGGNLKSAIDNLVHSHLTDIGPSILVRVESVDAGGASITGKVDVQPMVHQQDAVGRPFPRGLIHNVPYLRIQGGTSALIIDPQPGDIGFIIVAGRDMTHAITTRAPAPPASFRQHSLEDCIYVGGFLNNGPDQFIQATSDGWRIVTPGTVDIQASKITANCDIETSGDMKAGGISLKNHTHGGVQSGGSNTEPPS
;
A
#
# COMPACT_ATOMS: atom_id res chain seq x y z
N MET A 1 25.63 20.61 33.03
CA MET A 1 25.26 21.86 32.30
C MET A 1 26.43 22.83 32.46
N PRO A 2 26.87 23.54 31.42
CA PRO A 2 26.10 24.00 30.26
C PRO A 2 26.55 23.40 28.91
N SER A 3 25.59 23.36 27.97
CA SER A 3 25.83 23.26 26.52
C SER A 3 26.21 24.65 25.98
N PRO A 4 26.95 24.73 24.86
CA PRO A 4 26.25 25.14 23.66
C PRO A 4 26.56 24.25 22.45
N SER A 5 25.47 23.85 21.82
CA SER A 5 25.28 23.50 20.42
C SER A 5 26.28 24.15 19.46
N ASN A 6 26.98 23.32 18.69
CA ASN A 6 27.37 23.63 17.32
C ASN A 6 27.81 22.33 16.66
N SER A 7 26.89 21.62 16.01
CA SER A 7 27.24 20.61 15.02
C SER A 7 26.75 21.13 13.68
N PRO A 8 27.53 22.00 13.02
CA PRO A 8 27.17 22.52 11.73
C PRO A 8 27.20 21.36 10.73
N TYR A 9 26.07 21.16 10.07
CA TYR A 9 25.94 20.32 8.89
C TYR A 9 26.96 20.79 7.85
N LEU A 10 28.09 20.08 7.70
CA LEU A 10 29.09 20.43 6.69
C LEU A 10 29.87 19.21 6.21
N ASN A 11 29.95 19.08 4.89
CA ASN A 11 31.24 19.04 4.19
C ASN A 11 30.98 19.49 2.74
N GLN A 12 31.82 20.27 2.04
CA GLN A 12 33.19 20.68 2.25
C GLN A 12 33.42 21.92 1.36
N SER A 13 33.60 23.12 1.93
CA SER A 13 34.23 24.23 1.19
C SER A 13 35.01 25.14 2.13
N VAL A 14 36.30 24.84 2.27
CA VAL A 14 37.26 25.77 2.86
C VAL A 14 37.66 26.74 1.75
N ALA A 15 36.90 27.82 1.54
CA ALA A 15 37.38 29.00 0.80
C ALA A 15 36.49 30.24 1.03
N GLY A 16 36.99 31.19 1.84
CA GLY A 16 36.63 32.61 1.81
C GLY A 16 35.17 32.98 2.13
N GLY A 17 34.92 33.45 3.36
CA GLY A 17 33.62 33.98 3.77
C GLY A 17 33.24 35.26 3.04
N ASN A 18 32.54 35.13 1.91
CA ASN A 18 31.80 36.20 1.26
C ASN A 18 30.29 35.91 1.34
N LEU A 19 29.47 36.95 1.15
CA LEU A 19 28.01 36.85 1.25
C LEU A 19 27.42 35.75 0.36
N LYS A 20 28.03 35.49 -0.81
CA LYS A 20 27.59 34.45 -1.74
C LYS A 20 27.74 33.06 -1.12
N SER A 21 28.91 32.72 -0.58
CA SER A 21 29.13 31.41 0.06
C SER A 21 28.22 31.21 1.28
N ALA A 22 27.92 32.29 2.03
CA ALA A 22 26.97 32.23 3.14
C ALA A 22 25.52 31.95 2.67
N ILE A 23 25.08 32.62 1.59
CA ILE A 23 23.77 32.38 0.98
C ILE A 23 23.69 30.97 0.39
N ASP A 24 24.71 30.52 -0.33
CA ASP A 24 24.76 29.19 -0.93
C ASP A 24 24.65 28.11 0.16
N ASN A 25 25.37 28.26 1.28
CA ASN A 25 25.28 27.34 2.42
C ASN A 25 23.91 27.36 3.12
N LEU A 26 23.31 28.55 3.28
CA LEU A 26 21.97 28.69 3.85
C LEU A 26 20.91 28.02 2.96
N VAL A 27 20.96 28.26 1.65
CA VAL A 27 20.06 27.63 0.68
C VAL A 27 20.26 26.12 0.68
N HIS A 28 21.51 25.64 0.69
CA HIS A 28 21.80 24.21 0.76
C HIS A 28 21.23 23.58 2.03
N SER A 29 21.43 24.20 3.20
CA SER A 29 20.88 23.73 4.47
C SER A 29 19.35 23.67 4.43
N HIS A 30 18.70 24.70 3.87
CA HIS A 30 17.24 24.69 3.74
C HIS A 30 16.75 23.61 2.79
N LEU A 31 17.44 23.37 1.67
CA LEU A 31 17.07 22.31 0.74
C LEU A 31 17.26 20.91 1.36
N THR A 32 18.26 20.72 2.21
CA THR A 32 18.45 19.44 2.94
C THR A 32 17.40 19.21 4.03
N ASP A 33 16.81 20.28 4.57
CA ASP A 33 15.77 20.21 5.60
C ASP A 33 14.36 19.98 5.03
N ILE A 34 14.15 20.21 3.73
CA ILE A 34 12.87 19.88 3.06
C ILE A 34 12.65 18.38 3.17
N GLY A 35 11.60 17.95 3.88
CA GLY A 35 11.26 16.53 4.05
C GLY A 35 11.09 15.83 2.71
N PRO A 36 12.07 15.02 2.28
CA PRO A 36 11.99 14.37 0.99
C PRO A 36 11.09 13.15 1.09
N SER A 37 10.56 12.72 -0.05
CA SER A 37 9.95 11.39 -0.13
C SER A 37 11.05 10.35 0.06
N ILE A 38 10.83 9.39 0.96
CA ILE A 38 11.83 8.40 1.36
C ILE A 38 11.26 7.00 1.30
N LEU A 39 12.15 6.03 1.04
CA LEU A 39 11.83 4.61 1.08
C LEU A 39 11.63 4.19 2.55
N VAL A 40 10.54 3.50 2.81
CA VAL A 40 10.14 3.05 4.15
C VAL A 40 9.71 1.59 4.13
N ARG A 41 9.82 0.94 5.29
CA ARG A 41 9.24 -0.38 5.57
C ARG A 41 8.06 -0.21 6.53
N VAL A 42 6.98 -0.93 6.30
CA VAL A 42 5.82 -1.01 7.20
C VAL A 42 6.20 -1.83 8.43
N GLU A 43 5.99 -1.28 9.62
CA GLU A 43 6.23 -1.95 10.90
C GLU A 43 4.91 -2.43 11.53
N SER A 44 3.85 -1.64 11.39
CA SER A 44 2.51 -2.00 11.86
C SER A 44 1.44 -1.46 10.92
N VAL A 45 0.27 -2.11 10.93
CA VAL A 45 -0.88 -1.75 10.10
C VAL A 45 -2.10 -1.64 11.00
N ASP A 46 -2.74 -0.48 10.98
CA ASP A 46 -4.08 -0.27 11.50
C ASP A 46 -5.04 -0.22 10.31
N ALA A 47 -5.53 -1.41 9.94
CA ALA A 47 -6.49 -1.56 8.86
C ALA A 47 -7.83 -0.98 9.33
N GLY A 48 -8.13 0.24 8.90
CA GLY A 48 -9.48 0.78 8.99
C GLY A 48 -10.45 -0.18 8.31
N GLY A 49 -11.71 -0.23 8.78
CA GLY A 49 -12.76 -1.03 8.15
C GLY A 49 -12.86 -0.77 6.63
N ALA A 50 -13.58 -1.62 5.90
CA ALA A 50 -13.57 -1.62 4.43
C ALA A 50 -13.79 -0.24 3.75
N SER A 51 -14.47 0.70 4.41
CA SER A 51 -14.79 2.05 3.90
C SER A 51 -13.87 3.17 4.39
N ILE A 52 -12.93 2.90 5.30
CA ILE A 52 -12.03 3.91 5.87
C ILE A 52 -10.60 3.54 5.52
N THR A 53 -9.90 4.46 4.85
CA THR A 53 -8.47 4.36 4.60
C THR A 53 -7.72 4.06 5.90
N GLY A 54 -6.99 2.95 5.94
CA GLY A 54 -6.19 2.57 7.10
C GLY A 54 -4.93 3.40 7.25
N LYS A 55 -4.18 3.11 8.31
CA LYS A 55 -2.90 3.75 8.63
C LYS A 55 -1.81 2.71 8.82
N VAL A 56 -0.58 3.13 8.62
CA VAL A 56 0.63 2.35 8.89
C VAL A 56 1.60 3.15 9.73
N ASP A 57 2.34 2.46 10.58
CA ASP A 57 3.58 2.98 11.12
C ASP A 57 4.73 2.48 10.26
N VAL A 58 5.62 3.38 9.88
CA VAL A 58 6.67 3.09 8.90
C VAL A 58 8.05 3.51 9.40
N GLN A 59 9.04 2.67 9.10
CA GLN A 59 10.44 2.88 9.43
C GLN A 59 11.20 3.30 8.16
N PRO A 60 11.81 4.49 8.13
CA PRO A 60 12.72 4.87 7.04
C PRO A 60 13.86 3.88 6.86
N MET A 61 14.11 3.49 5.61
CA MET A 61 15.14 2.52 5.24
C MET A 61 16.48 3.15 4.89
N VAL A 62 16.50 4.46 4.65
CA VAL A 62 17.73 5.23 4.39
C VAL A 62 18.01 6.10 5.59
N HIS A 63 19.12 5.82 6.26
CA HIS A 63 19.58 6.62 7.39
C HIS A 63 20.18 7.94 6.91
N GLN A 64 20.04 8.98 7.73
CA GLN A 64 20.86 10.17 7.54
C GLN A 64 22.32 9.83 7.89
N GLN A 65 23.26 10.61 7.40
CA GLN A 65 24.65 10.54 7.83
C GLN A 65 25.02 11.84 8.52
N ASP A 66 25.79 11.76 9.60
CA ASP A 66 26.40 12.94 10.21
C ASP A 66 27.54 13.48 9.33
N ALA A 67 28.12 14.63 9.72
CA ALA A 67 29.21 15.28 8.98
C ALA A 67 30.48 14.42 8.80
N VAL A 68 30.59 13.33 9.58
CA VAL A 68 31.72 12.39 9.58
C VAL A 68 31.32 11.07 8.89
N GLY A 69 30.13 11.00 8.29
CA GLY A 69 29.62 9.83 7.57
C GLY A 69 29.02 8.75 8.45
N ARG A 70 28.78 9.01 9.75
CA ARG A 70 28.17 8.00 10.64
C ARG A 70 26.65 7.99 10.46
N PRO A 71 26.02 6.81 10.41
CA PRO A 71 24.58 6.71 10.23
C PRO A 71 23.84 7.25 11.47
N PHE A 72 22.81 8.05 11.22
CA PHE A 72 21.82 8.50 12.18
C PHE A 72 20.47 7.89 11.79
N PRO A 73 20.04 6.81 12.48
CA PRO A 73 18.77 6.16 12.21
C PRO A 73 17.60 7.12 12.47
N ARG A 74 16.63 7.13 11.58
CA ARG A 74 15.38 7.87 11.80
C ARG A 74 14.46 7.02 12.68
N GLY A 75 13.67 7.68 13.52
CA GLY A 75 12.60 7.01 14.27
C GLY A 75 11.44 6.57 13.36
N LEU A 76 10.53 5.81 13.96
CA LEU A 76 9.25 5.47 13.36
C LEU A 76 8.44 6.73 13.03
N ILE A 77 7.75 6.67 11.89
CA ILE A 77 6.76 7.65 11.49
C ILE A 77 5.41 6.99 11.69
N HIS A 78 4.59 7.57 12.57
CA HIS A 78 3.35 6.96 13.00
C HIS A 78 2.13 7.46 12.22
N ASN A 79 1.09 6.64 12.19
CA ASN A 79 -0.24 7.04 11.72
C ASN A 79 -0.29 7.53 10.26
N VAL A 80 0.61 7.01 9.41
CA VAL A 80 0.69 7.41 8.01
C VAL A 80 -0.47 6.79 7.22
N PRO A 81 -1.38 7.58 6.63
CA PRO A 81 -2.44 7.03 5.79
C PRO A 81 -1.85 6.37 4.54
N TYR A 82 -2.36 5.19 4.17
CA TYR A 82 -1.93 4.51 2.93
C TYR A 82 -3.00 4.58 1.84
N LEU A 83 -2.59 4.47 0.58
CA LEU A 83 -3.53 4.48 -0.54
C LEU A 83 -4.38 3.20 -0.62
N ARG A 84 -5.71 3.36 -0.70
CA ARG A 84 -6.65 2.38 -1.30
C ARG A 84 -7.22 2.99 -2.58
N ILE A 85 -7.31 2.22 -3.67
CA ILE A 85 -7.88 2.74 -4.92
C ILE A 85 -9.41 2.71 -4.79
N GLN A 86 -10.05 3.88 -4.84
CA GLN A 86 -11.50 4.00 -4.68
C GLN A 86 -12.09 5.04 -5.63
N GLY A 87 -13.28 4.74 -6.17
CA GLY A 87 -14.12 5.67 -6.92
C GLY A 87 -15.59 5.50 -6.51
N GLY A 88 -16.19 6.56 -5.97
CA GLY A 88 -17.54 6.47 -5.38
C GLY A 88 -17.60 5.41 -4.28
N THR A 89 -18.50 4.43 -4.44
CA THR A 89 -18.67 3.29 -3.53
C THR A 89 -17.89 2.04 -3.94
N SER A 90 -17.13 2.10 -5.04
CA SER A 90 -16.33 0.97 -5.55
C SER A 90 -14.86 1.13 -5.18
N ALA A 91 -14.20 0.04 -4.78
CA ALA A 91 -12.80 0.07 -4.36
C ALA A 91 -12.04 -1.20 -4.75
N LEU A 92 -10.73 -1.04 -5.00
CA LEU A 92 -9.75 -2.12 -4.93
C LEU A 92 -9.05 -2.00 -3.57
N ILE A 93 -9.33 -2.96 -2.69
CA ILE A 93 -8.85 -2.99 -1.31
C ILE A 93 -7.71 -3.99 -1.23
N ILE A 94 -6.48 -3.47 -1.07
CA ILE A 94 -5.27 -4.24 -0.80
C ILE A 94 -4.57 -3.51 0.33
N ASP A 95 -4.60 -4.10 1.52
CA ASP A 95 -3.99 -3.51 2.71
C ASP A 95 -2.52 -3.93 2.81
N PRO A 96 -1.60 -2.98 3.09
CA PRO A 96 -0.21 -3.29 3.37
C PRO A 96 -0.10 -4.29 4.52
N GLN A 97 1.01 -5.01 4.58
CA GLN A 97 1.37 -5.89 5.69
C GLN A 97 2.70 -5.45 6.31
N PRO A 98 2.94 -5.76 7.60
CA PRO A 98 4.26 -5.58 8.20
C PRO A 98 5.36 -6.24 7.35
N GLY A 99 6.43 -5.50 7.12
CA GLY A 99 7.52 -5.91 6.23
C GLY A 99 7.42 -5.39 4.79
N ASP A 100 6.26 -4.90 4.36
CA ASP A 100 6.11 -4.29 3.04
C ASP A 100 6.98 -3.05 2.90
N ILE A 101 7.53 -2.86 1.71
CA ILE A 101 8.39 -1.74 1.35
C ILE A 101 7.68 -0.83 0.34
N GLY A 102 7.68 0.46 0.66
CA GLY A 102 7.09 1.50 -0.17
C GLY A 102 7.78 2.85 0.02
N PHE A 103 7.16 3.88 -0.52
CA PHE A 103 7.58 5.26 -0.32
C PHE A 103 6.56 5.99 0.54
N ILE A 104 7.04 6.93 1.34
CA ILE A 104 6.19 8.03 1.80
C ILE A 104 6.32 9.22 0.86
N ILE A 105 5.19 9.83 0.54
CA ILE A 105 5.12 11.09 -0.19
C ILE A 105 4.78 12.17 0.82
N VAL A 106 5.65 13.16 0.93
CA VAL A 106 5.52 14.27 1.87
C VAL A 106 4.76 15.41 1.20
N ALA A 107 3.71 15.91 1.85
CA ALA A 107 2.94 17.02 1.33
C ALA A 107 3.63 18.37 1.54
N GLY A 108 3.34 19.31 0.65
CA GLY A 108 3.90 20.66 0.72
C GLY A 108 3.36 21.51 1.89
N ARG A 109 2.23 21.12 2.49
CA ARG A 109 1.56 21.82 3.60
C ARG A 109 0.86 20.83 4.53
N ASP A 110 0.58 21.29 5.74
CA ASP A 110 -0.24 20.56 6.71
C ASP A 110 -1.62 20.21 6.13
N MET A 111 -1.96 18.91 6.14
CA MET A 111 -3.20 18.39 5.57
C MET A 111 -4.24 17.98 6.62
N THR A 112 -3.96 18.18 7.91
CA THR A 112 -4.76 17.68 9.03
C THR A 112 -6.23 18.07 8.92
N HIS A 113 -6.53 19.35 8.66
CA HIS A 113 -7.91 19.81 8.52
C HIS A 113 -8.63 19.24 7.28
N ALA A 114 -7.92 19.14 6.16
CA ALA A 114 -8.51 18.59 4.94
C ALA A 114 -8.85 17.10 5.11
N ILE A 115 -8.00 16.34 5.80
CA ILE A 115 -8.25 14.93 6.15
C ILE A 115 -9.46 14.80 7.09
N THR A 116 -9.50 15.57 8.18
CA THR A 116 -10.54 15.41 9.20
C THR A 116 -11.92 15.86 8.71
N THR A 117 -11.98 16.94 7.92
CA THR A 117 -13.23 17.49 7.40
C THR A 117 -13.67 16.85 6.08
N ARG A 118 -12.74 16.20 5.36
CA ARG A 118 -12.93 15.71 3.99
C ARG A 118 -13.42 16.80 3.02
N ALA A 119 -12.97 18.03 3.25
CA ALA A 119 -13.35 19.21 2.48
C ALA A 119 -12.15 20.15 2.30
N PRO A 120 -12.20 21.08 1.32
CA PRO A 120 -11.20 22.14 1.24
C PRO A 120 -11.11 22.91 2.56
N ALA A 121 -9.91 22.99 3.13
CA ALA A 121 -9.67 23.61 4.44
C ALA A 121 -8.30 24.32 4.48
N PRO A 122 -8.15 25.35 5.33
CA PRO A 122 -6.83 25.96 5.56
C PRO A 122 -5.91 24.99 6.34
N PRO A 123 -4.58 25.09 6.15
CA PRO A 123 -3.61 24.31 6.93
C PRO A 123 -3.82 24.48 8.44
N ALA A 124 -3.66 23.40 9.21
CA ALA A 124 -3.78 23.46 10.67
C ALA A 124 -2.56 24.13 11.34
N SER A 125 -1.44 24.17 10.62
CA SER A 125 -0.20 24.81 11.04
C SER A 125 0.56 25.37 9.83
N PHE A 126 1.65 26.08 10.10
CA PHE A 126 2.58 26.57 9.06
C PHE A 126 3.64 25.54 8.65
N ARG A 127 3.52 24.27 9.07
CA ARG A 127 4.43 23.21 8.66
C ARG A 127 4.43 23.06 7.15
N GLN A 128 5.62 22.87 6.58
CA GLN A 128 5.83 22.62 5.16
C GLN A 128 6.79 21.45 5.03
N HIS A 129 6.49 20.50 4.14
CA HIS A 129 7.34 19.35 3.87
C HIS A 129 7.73 18.57 5.14
N SER A 130 6.76 18.37 6.04
CA SER A 130 6.96 17.62 7.30
C SER A 130 6.65 16.14 7.12
N LEU A 131 7.43 15.26 7.74
CA LEU A 131 7.13 13.82 7.77
C LEU A 131 5.83 13.49 8.51
N GLU A 132 5.32 14.41 9.32
CA GLU A 132 3.99 14.27 9.96
C GLU A 132 2.84 14.41 8.94
N ASP A 133 3.11 15.03 7.79
CA ASP A 133 2.16 15.29 6.71
C ASP A 133 2.55 14.46 5.48
N CYS A 134 2.58 13.14 5.64
CA CYS A 134 2.93 12.21 4.56
C CYS A 134 1.85 11.15 4.30
N ILE A 135 1.92 10.54 3.13
CA ILE A 135 1.08 9.41 2.71
C ILE A 135 1.97 8.24 2.30
N TYR A 136 1.55 7.00 2.58
CA TYR A 136 2.27 5.79 2.17
C TYR A 136 1.75 5.26 0.82
N VAL A 137 2.69 4.93 -0.07
CA VAL A 137 2.44 4.25 -1.34
C VAL A 137 3.33 3.01 -1.41
N GLY A 138 2.71 1.84 -1.37
CA GLY A 138 3.39 0.54 -1.32
C GLY A 138 3.68 -0.09 -2.69
N GLY A 139 4.37 -1.23 -2.68
CA GLY A 139 4.50 -2.13 -3.83
C GLY A 139 5.80 -2.03 -4.62
N PHE A 140 6.89 -1.54 -4.01
CA PHE A 140 8.15 -1.31 -4.74
C PHE A 140 9.14 -2.47 -4.62
N LEU A 141 9.40 -2.99 -3.42
CA LEU A 141 10.48 -3.97 -3.17
C LEU A 141 9.99 -5.17 -2.34
N ASN A 142 8.74 -5.57 -2.54
CA ASN A 142 8.15 -6.71 -1.86
C ASN A 142 8.57 -8.03 -2.52
N ASN A 143 8.43 -9.14 -1.78
CA ASN A 143 8.55 -10.48 -2.36
C ASN A 143 7.45 -10.72 -3.41
N GLY A 144 7.65 -11.75 -4.26
CA GLY A 144 6.64 -12.17 -5.23
C GLY A 144 5.30 -12.54 -4.55
N PRO A 145 4.15 -12.17 -5.12
CA PRO A 145 2.85 -12.42 -4.50
C PRO A 145 2.36 -13.86 -4.72
N ASP A 146 1.82 -14.48 -3.68
CA ASP A 146 1.13 -15.79 -3.77
C ASP A 146 -0.32 -15.65 -4.29
N GLN A 147 -0.88 -14.46 -4.24
CA GLN A 147 -2.21 -14.12 -4.72
C GLN A 147 -2.19 -12.83 -5.55
N PHE A 148 -2.83 -12.85 -6.72
CA PHE A 148 -2.82 -11.71 -7.62
C PHE A 148 -3.93 -11.78 -8.67
N ILE A 149 -4.24 -10.60 -9.23
CA ILE A 149 -4.96 -10.46 -10.50
C ILE A 149 -3.99 -9.86 -11.50
N GLN A 150 -3.79 -10.52 -12.63
CA GLN A 150 -2.79 -10.14 -13.63
C GLN A 150 -3.44 -10.00 -15.01
N ALA A 151 -3.16 -8.90 -15.69
CA ALA A 151 -3.38 -8.77 -17.12
C ALA A 151 -2.18 -9.33 -17.89
N THR A 152 -2.44 -10.11 -18.93
CA THR A 152 -1.46 -10.73 -19.83
C THR A 152 -1.87 -10.50 -21.28
N SER A 153 -1.03 -10.87 -22.25
CA SER A 153 -1.42 -10.86 -23.67
C SER A 153 -2.62 -11.76 -23.97
N ASP A 154 -2.80 -12.80 -23.15
CA ASP A 154 -3.77 -13.86 -23.37
C ASP A 154 -5.06 -13.66 -22.55
N GLY A 155 -5.11 -12.62 -21.70
CA GLY A 155 -6.27 -12.27 -20.89
C GLY A 155 -5.95 -11.99 -19.42
N TRP A 156 -6.92 -12.23 -18.56
CA TRP A 156 -6.84 -11.98 -17.12
C TRP A 156 -6.69 -13.27 -16.33
N ARG A 157 -5.77 -13.28 -15.37
CA ARG A 157 -5.54 -14.40 -14.46
C ARG A 157 -5.83 -13.99 -13.02
N ILE A 158 -6.60 -14.80 -12.30
CA ILE A 158 -6.85 -14.67 -10.86
C ILE A 158 -6.19 -15.87 -10.18
N VAL A 159 -5.27 -15.61 -9.25
CA VAL A 159 -4.55 -16.63 -8.48
C VAL A 159 -4.71 -16.34 -7.00
N THR A 160 -5.00 -17.38 -6.22
CA THR A 160 -5.09 -17.32 -4.76
C THR A 160 -4.80 -18.69 -4.15
N PRO A 161 -4.13 -18.78 -3.00
CA PRO A 161 -4.00 -20.03 -2.25
C PRO A 161 -5.31 -20.43 -1.54
N GLY A 162 -6.25 -19.50 -1.40
CA GLY A 162 -7.52 -19.71 -0.71
C GLY A 162 -8.71 -19.87 -1.66
N THR A 163 -9.87 -19.34 -1.25
CA THR A 163 -11.10 -19.32 -2.04
C THR A 163 -11.25 -18.02 -2.81
N VAL A 164 -12.01 -18.08 -3.90
CA VAL A 164 -12.56 -16.89 -4.57
C VAL A 164 -14.05 -16.83 -4.23
N ASP A 165 -14.44 -15.88 -3.39
CA ASP A 165 -15.84 -15.67 -3.00
C ASP A 165 -16.47 -14.55 -3.84
N ILE A 166 -17.52 -14.89 -4.59
CA ILE A 166 -18.22 -13.95 -5.48
C ILE A 166 -19.66 -13.77 -4.97
N GLN A 167 -19.94 -12.59 -4.41
CA GLN A 167 -21.29 -12.20 -3.99
C GLN A 167 -21.92 -11.28 -5.05
N ALA A 168 -22.81 -11.84 -5.86
CA ALA A 168 -23.52 -11.13 -6.92
C ALA A 168 -24.94 -11.69 -7.09
N SER A 169 -25.86 -10.88 -7.61
CA SER A 169 -27.22 -11.32 -7.95
C SER A 169 -27.25 -12.25 -9.17
N LYS A 170 -26.27 -12.15 -10.06
CA LYS A 170 -26.11 -12.99 -11.26
C LYS A 170 -24.66 -13.03 -11.71
N ILE A 171 -24.21 -14.21 -12.16
CA ILE A 171 -22.97 -14.40 -12.92
C ILE A 171 -23.36 -14.82 -14.34
N THR A 172 -22.74 -14.21 -15.35
CA THR A 172 -22.93 -14.56 -16.77
C THR A 172 -21.57 -14.90 -17.36
N ALA A 173 -21.42 -16.10 -17.91
CA ALA A 173 -20.20 -16.55 -18.59
C ALA A 173 -20.55 -16.93 -20.04
N ASN A 174 -19.86 -16.33 -21.01
CA ASN A 174 -20.06 -16.59 -22.44
C ASN A 174 -18.84 -17.35 -23.00
N CYS A 175 -18.52 -18.45 -22.35
CA CYS A 175 -17.40 -19.33 -22.65
C CYS A 175 -17.65 -20.70 -22.01
N ASP A 176 -16.81 -21.66 -22.35
CA ASP A 176 -16.80 -22.96 -21.68
C ASP A 176 -16.33 -22.79 -20.22
N ILE A 177 -16.88 -23.63 -19.33
CA ILE A 177 -16.49 -23.71 -17.92
C ILE A 177 -15.96 -25.11 -17.66
N GLU A 178 -14.69 -25.19 -17.29
CA GLU A 178 -14.05 -26.44 -16.89
C GLU A 178 -13.77 -26.42 -15.38
N THR A 179 -14.12 -27.52 -14.70
CA THR A 179 -13.88 -27.69 -13.26
C THR A 179 -13.32 -29.08 -12.98
N SER A 180 -12.28 -29.18 -12.16
CA SER A 180 -11.77 -30.47 -11.68
C SER A 180 -12.51 -31.01 -10.45
N GLY A 181 -13.16 -30.12 -9.70
CA GLY A 181 -13.96 -30.43 -8.51
C GLY A 181 -15.42 -30.79 -8.81
N ASP A 182 -16.24 -30.82 -7.76
CA ASP A 182 -17.70 -30.96 -7.87
C ASP A 182 -18.37 -29.58 -8.02
N MET A 183 -19.40 -29.50 -8.87
CA MET A 183 -20.25 -28.33 -8.96
C MET A 183 -21.53 -28.58 -8.17
N LYS A 184 -21.86 -27.70 -7.22
CA LYS A 184 -23.07 -27.83 -6.40
C LYS A 184 -24.07 -26.73 -6.71
N ALA A 185 -25.26 -27.11 -7.17
CA ALA A 185 -26.39 -26.19 -7.38
C ALA A 185 -27.45 -26.42 -6.30
N GLY A 186 -27.74 -25.40 -5.48
CA GLY A 186 -28.68 -25.54 -4.36
C GLY A 186 -28.29 -26.63 -3.36
N GLY A 187 -26.99 -26.93 -3.23
CA GLY A 187 -26.46 -28.02 -2.39
C GLY A 187 -26.41 -29.40 -3.05
N ILE A 188 -26.96 -29.57 -4.26
CA ILE A 188 -27.00 -30.83 -4.99
C ILE A 188 -25.71 -30.99 -5.82
N SER A 189 -24.99 -32.09 -5.61
CA SER A 189 -23.76 -32.44 -6.33
C SER A 189 -24.01 -32.79 -7.79
N LEU A 190 -23.39 -32.10 -8.73
CA LEU A 190 -23.45 -32.49 -10.14
C LEU A 190 -22.77 -33.85 -10.36
N LYS A 191 -21.69 -34.14 -9.63
CA LYS A 191 -20.93 -35.38 -9.77
C LYS A 191 -21.64 -36.63 -9.23
N ASN A 192 -22.42 -36.50 -8.15
CA ASN A 192 -22.95 -37.64 -7.40
C ASN A 192 -24.48 -37.62 -7.22
N HIS A 193 -25.20 -36.68 -7.83
CA HIS A 193 -26.67 -36.69 -7.69
C HIS A 193 -27.28 -37.95 -8.29
N THR A 194 -28.41 -38.34 -7.73
CA THR A 194 -29.22 -39.45 -8.19
C THR A 194 -30.64 -38.96 -8.48
N HIS A 195 -31.29 -39.56 -9.45
CA HIS A 195 -32.71 -39.34 -9.71
C HIS A 195 -33.54 -40.45 -9.07
N GLY A 196 -34.58 -40.07 -8.31
CA GLY A 196 -35.58 -41.00 -7.80
C GLY A 196 -36.68 -41.27 -8.84
N GLY A 197 -37.61 -42.17 -8.51
CA GLY A 197 -38.82 -42.42 -9.33
C GLY A 197 -38.60 -43.35 -10.53
N VAL A 198 -37.51 -44.11 -10.55
CA VAL A 198 -37.19 -45.09 -11.60
C VAL A 198 -37.22 -46.52 -11.05
N GLN A 199 -37.72 -47.47 -11.85
CA GLN A 199 -37.57 -48.90 -11.55
C GLN A 199 -36.13 -49.31 -11.85
N SER A 200 -35.44 -49.88 -10.87
CA SER A 200 -34.07 -50.38 -11.06
C SER A 200 -34.07 -51.57 -12.02
N GLY A 201 -33.28 -51.48 -13.09
CA GLY A 201 -33.02 -52.54 -14.07
C GLY A 201 -31.57 -52.98 -14.05
N GLY A 202 -31.22 -54.01 -14.83
CA GLY A 202 -29.85 -54.55 -14.90
C GLY A 202 -28.90 -53.80 -15.83
N SER A 203 -29.38 -52.79 -16.56
CA SER A 203 -28.60 -52.06 -17.57
C SER A 203 -28.13 -50.71 -17.05
N ASN A 204 -26.94 -50.28 -17.47
CA ASN A 204 -26.45 -48.91 -17.26
C ASN A 204 -26.95 -47.99 -18.38
N THR A 205 -27.10 -46.70 -18.09
CA THR A 205 -27.34 -45.69 -19.13
C THR A 205 -26.12 -45.57 -20.04
N GLU A 206 -26.34 -45.32 -21.32
CA GLU A 206 -25.27 -44.90 -22.23
C GLU A 206 -24.75 -43.50 -21.85
N PRO A 207 -23.56 -43.08 -22.29
CA PRO A 207 -23.09 -41.71 -22.10
C PRO A 207 -24.13 -40.71 -22.63
N PRO A 208 -24.30 -39.54 -21.98
CA PRO A 208 -25.14 -38.48 -22.53
C PRO A 208 -24.72 -38.16 -23.97
N SER A 209 -25.68 -38.16 -24.89
CA SER A 209 -25.49 -37.81 -26.30
C SER A 209 -25.30 -36.31 -26.51
#